data_AF-A0A0C3FCG2-F1
#
_entry.id   AF-A0A0C3FCG2-F1
#
_cell.length_a   1.000
_cell.length_b   1.000
_cell.length_c   1.000
_cell.angle_alpha   90.00
_cell.angle_beta   90.00
_cell.angle_gamma   90.00
#
_symmetry.space_group_name_H-M   'P 1'
#
loop_
_entity.id
_entity.type
_entity.pdbx_description
1 polymer ?
#
loop_
_entity_poly.entity_id
_entity_poly.type
_entity_poly.pdbx_seq_one_letter_code
_entity_poly.pdbx_strand_id
1 'polypeptide(L)'
;MLSLTLRYIHPSLEIPANVQAEAFPDATLSVLDFLQFSLPITSGAASRHNASEFFSNEQPTTQDIKTIQKIPIPPAKTLALLVTGCKAAVLSGARSVKCPHAPSASAQSLPMWIIPY
;
A
#
# COMPACT_ATOMS: atom_id res chain seq x y z
N MET A 1 23.68 17.14 13.62
CA MET A 1 22.77 16.35 14.46
C MET A 1 21.36 16.54 13.92
N LEU A 2 20.82 15.57 13.17
CA LEU A 2 19.47 15.65 12.63
C LEU A 2 18.49 15.18 13.71
N SER A 3 17.56 16.06 14.08
CA SER A 3 16.52 15.81 15.07
C SER A 3 15.61 14.68 14.61
N LEU A 4 15.65 13.55 15.31
CA LEU A 4 14.65 12.47 15.21
C LEU A 4 13.34 12.97 15.83
N THR A 5 12.58 13.78 15.09
CA THR A 5 11.16 13.96 15.40
C THR A 5 10.49 12.60 15.24
N LEU A 6 10.21 11.93 16.36
CA LEU A 6 9.32 10.77 16.45
C LEU A 6 7.95 11.21 15.92
N ARG A 7 7.73 11.03 14.62
CA ARG A 7 6.40 11.16 14.03
C ARG A 7 5.64 9.91 14.44
N TYR A 8 4.61 10.08 15.26
CA TYR A 8 3.68 8.99 15.56
C TYR A 8 3.09 8.48 14.25
N ILE A 9 3.32 7.20 13.97
CA ILE A 9 2.70 6.46 12.88
C ILE A 9 1.66 5.56 13.54
N HIS A 10 0.41 5.62 13.06
CA HIS A 10 -0.63 4.74 13.59
C HIS A 10 -0.26 3.29 13.25
N PRO A 11 -0.41 2.30 14.18
CA PRO A 11 0.03 0.92 13.95
C PRO A 11 -0.51 0.26 12.68
N SER A 12 -1.72 0.65 12.24
CA SER A 12 -2.29 0.15 10.98
C SER A 12 -1.55 0.60 9.71
N LEU A 13 -0.73 1.66 9.80
CA LEU A 13 0.10 2.19 8.73
C LEU A 13 1.54 1.69 8.82
N GLU A 14 1.89 0.93 9.86
CA GLU A 14 3.22 0.36 10.01
C GLU A 14 3.34 -0.93 9.19
N ILE A 15 4.39 -1.04 8.39
CA ILE A 15 4.65 -2.23 7.57
C ILE A 15 5.19 -3.33 8.49
N PRO A 16 4.55 -4.51 8.58
CA PRO A 16 5.02 -5.61 9.41
C PRO A 16 6.45 -6.03 9.05
N ALA A 17 7.29 -6.32 10.05
CA ALA A 17 8.70 -6.64 9.84
C ALA A 17 8.94 -7.83 8.90
N ASN A 18 8.08 -8.86 8.97
CA ASN A 18 8.12 -10.01 8.07
C ASN A 18 7.80 -9.63 6.62
N VAL A 19 6.93 -8.63 6.42
CA VAL A 19 6.59 -8.14 5.08
C VAL A 19 7.73 -7.29 4.51
N GLN A 20 8.45 -6.52 5.33
CA GLN A 20 9.54 -5.67 4.85
C GLN A 20 10.63 -6.49 4.12
N ALA A 21 10.97 -7.67 4.63
CA ALA A 21 11.97 -8.54 4.01
C ALA A 21 11.51 -9.17 2.68
N GLU A 22 10.20 -9.33 2.47
CA GLU A 22 9.63 -9.91 1.24
C GLU A 22 9.23 -8.85 0.21
N ALA A 23 8.84 -7.66 0.68
CA ALA A 23 8.31 -6.60 -0.15
C ALA A 23 9.42 -5.71 -0.73
N PHE A 24 10.55 -5.58 -0.04
CA PHE A 24 11.67 -4.75 -0.49
C PHE A 24 12.89 -5.60 -0.86
N PRO A 25 13.65 -5.19 -1.89
CA PRO A 25 14.93 -5.81 -2.18
C PRO A 25 15.89 -5.60 -1.00
N ASP A 26 16.67 -6.62 -0.68
CA ASP A 26 17.72 -6.50 0.34
C ASP A 26 18.74 -5.43 -0.09
N ALA A 27 19.11 -4.55 0.83
CA ALA A 27 20.02 -3.43 0.60
C ALA A 27 21.44 -3.89 0.19
N THR A 28 21.76 -5.17 0.39
CA THR A 28 23.02 -5.80 0.05
C THR A 28 23.00 -6.53 -1.31
N LEU A 29 21.86 -6.53 -2.01
CA LEU A 29 21.75 -7.17 -3.32
C LEU A 29 22.72 -6.55 -4.33
N SER A 30 23.25 -7.40 -5.21
CA SER A 30 23.95 -6.93 -6.39
C SER A 30 22.99 -6.18 -7.31
N VAL A 31 23.52 -5.27 -8.15
CA VAL A 31 22.70 -4.55 -9.14
C VAL A 31 21.97 -5.54 -10.05
N LEU A 32 22.59 -6.67 -10.40
CA LEU A 32 21.98 -7.68 -11.26
C LEU A 32 20.78 -8.35 -10.58
N ASP A 33 20.91 -8.72 -9.32
CA ASP A 33 19.82 -9.36 -8.56
C ASP A 33 18.70 -8.36 -8.27
N PHE A 34 19.06 -7.09 -8.02
CA PHE A 34 18.09 -6.01 -7.88
C PHE A 34 17.22 -5.84 -9.12
N LEU A 35 17.80 -5.93 -10.33
CA LEU A 35 17.04 -5.85 -11.58
C LEU A 35 16.08 -7.03 -11.81
N GLN A 36 16.32 -8.16 -11.13
CA GLN A 36 15.42 -9.32 -11.16
C GLN A 36 14.31 -9.24 -10.10
N PHE A 37 14.36 -8.25 -9.20
CA PHE A 37 13.34 -8.06 -8.19
C PHE A 37 12.00 -7.71 -8.85
N SER A 38 10.94 -8.43 -8.47
CA SER A 38 9.62 -8.24 -9.06
C SER A 38 8.96 -6.97 -8.53
N LEU A 39 8.85 -5.95 -9.37
CA LEU A 39 8.13 -4.73 -9.05
C LEU A 39 6.62 -4.89 -9.25
N PRO A 40 5.79 -4.24 -8.44
CA PRO A 40 4.34 -4.24 -8.61
C PRO A 40 3.93 -3.61 -9.94
N ILE A 41 2.86 -4.14 -10.52
CA ILE A 41 2.34 -3.70 -11.82
C ILE A 41 1.67 -2.34 -11.68
N THR A 42 1.97 -1.37 -12.53
CA THR A 42 1.25 -0.07 -12.53
C THR A 42 0.03 -0.14 -13.45
N SER A 43 -1.13 0.34 -12.98
CA SER A 43 -2.28 0.51 -13.86
C SER A 43 -2.08 1.72 -14.78
N GLY A 44 -2.13 1.49 -16.09
CA GLY A 44 -2.04 2.56 -17.10
C GLY A 44 -3.36 3.32 -17.33
N ALA A 45 -4.46 2.86 -16.75
CA ALA A 45 -5.77 3.48 -16.94
C ALA A 45 -5.96 4.66 -15.99
N ALA A 46 -6.41 5.80 -16.51
CA ALA A 46 -6.83 6.93 -15.69
C ALA A 46 -8.03 6.51 -14.82
N SER A 47 -7.75 6.25 -13.55
CA SER A 47 -8.75 5.98 -12.52
C SER A 47 -9.69 7.19 -12.39
N ARG A 48 -10.99 6.96 -12.58
CA ARG A 48 -12.06 7.93 -12.28
C ARG A 48 -12.50 7.88 -10.80
N HIS A 49 -11.80 7.11 -9.97
CA HIS A 49 -12.19 6.85 -8.58
C HIS A 49 -11.71 7.94 -7.64
N ASN A 50 -12.55 8.30 -6.68
CA ASN A 50 -12.18 9.19 -5.58
C ASN A 50 -11.39 8.41 -4.51
N ALA A 51 -10.49 9.08 -3.81
CA ALA A 51 -9.69 8.46 -2.75
C ALA A 51 -10.55 7.83 -1.63
N SER A 52 -11.73 8.39 -1.34
CA SER A 52 -12.66 7.85 -0.35
C SER A 52 -13.18 6.45 -0.70
N GLU A 53 -13.28 6.11 -1.98
CA GLU A 53 -13.75 4.79 -2.45
C GLU A 53 -12.75 3.66 -2.14
N PHE A 54 -11.53 4.01 -1.80
CA PHE A 54 -10.48 3.05 -1.43
C PHE A 54 -10.53 2.70 0.05
N PHE A 55 -11.07 3.54 0.93
CA PHE A 55 -11.04 3.26 2.37
C PHE A 55 -12.26 2.46 2.80
N SER A 56 -12.05 1.44 3.62
CA SER A 56 -13.11 0.59 4.16
C SER A 56 -12.96 0.40 5.66
N ASN A 57 -14.09 0.29 6.35
CA ASN A 57 -14.15 -0.02 7.78
C ASN A 57 -14.13 -1.54 8.04
N GLU A 58 -14.22 -2.35 6.99
CA GLU A 58 -14.10 -3.81 7.06
C GLU A 58 -12.68 -4.23 7.43
N GLN A 59 -12.52 -5.41 8.02
CA GLN A 59 -11.20 -5.97 8.28
C GLN A 59 -10.51 -6.39 6.97
N PRO A 60 -9.17 -6.33 6.91
CA PRO A 60 -8.43 -6.89 5.79
C PRO A 60 -8.73 -8.38 5.60
N THR A 61 -8.99 -8.80 4.37
CA THR A 61 -9.28 -10.20 4.00
C THR A 61 -8.01 -10.97 3.62
N THR A 62 -6.90 -10.28 3.34
CA THR A 62 -5.61 -10.88 3.03
C THR A 62 -4.48 -10.05 3.60
N GLN A 63 -3.40 -10.72 3.99
CA GLN A 63 -2.11 -10.12 4.34
C GLN A 63 -0.96 -10.76 3.54
N ASP A 64 -1.28 -11.62 2.58
CA ASP A 64 -0.30 -12.32 1.75
C ASP A 64 0.33 -11.34 0.74
N ILE A 65 1.62 -11.04 0.94
CA ILE A 65 2.36 -10.08 0.13
C ILE A 65 2.42 -10.49 -1.35
N LYS A 66 2.52 -11.80 -1.63
CA LYS A 66 2.57 -12.30 -3.01
C LYS A 66 1.25 -12.07 -3.75
N THR A 67 0.14 -12.09 -3.03
CA THR A 67 -1.17 -11.72 -3.57
C THR A 67 -1.28 -10.21 -3.75
N ILE A 68 -0.83 -9.42 -2.76
CA ILE A 68 -0.88 -7.96 -2.79
C ILE A 68 -0.04 -7.39 -3.94
N GLN A 69 1.17 -7.90 -4.17
CA GLN A 69 2.08 -7.44 -5.24
C GLN A 69 1.53 -7.63 -6.66
N LYS A 70 0.57 -8.56 -6.84
CA LYS A 70 -0.09 -8.81 -8.13
C LYS A 70 -1.20 -7.80 -8.41
N ILE A 71 -1.60 -6.99 -7.42
CA ILE A 71 -2.66 -6.01 -7.56
C ILE A 71 -2.06 -4.78 -8.24
N PRO A 72 -2.61 -4.33 -9.39
CA PRO A 72 -2.10 -3.14 -10.04
C PRO A 72 -2.15 -1.92 -9.12
N ILE A 73 -1.07 -1.13 -9.08
CA ILE A 73 -1.02 0.13 -8.35
C ILE A 73 -1.92 1.15 -9.08
N PRO A 74 -2.73 1.94 -8.36
CA PRO A 74 -3.51 3.00 -8.97
C PRO A 74 -2.60 4.09 -9.57
N PRO A 75 -3.11 4.96 -10.45
CA PRO A 75 -2.31 6.07 -11.01
C PRO A 75 -1.68 6.94 -9.92
N ALA A 76 -0.49 7.49 -10.20
CA ALA A 76 0.29 8.27 -9.24
C ALA A 76 -0.51 9.41 -8.56
N LYS A 77 -1.41 10.07 -9.31
CA LYS A 77 -2.31 11.10 -8.77
C LYS A 77 -3.24 10.55 -7.70
N THR A 78 -3.85 9.38 -7.93
CA THR A 78 -4.71 8.71 -6.96
C THR A 78 -3.90 8.26 -5.75
N LEU A 79 -2.71 7.68 -5.96
CA LEU A 79 -1.83 7.27 -4.87
C LEU A 79 -1.44 8.45 -3.96
N ALA A 80 -1.10 9.61 -4.54
CA ALA A 80 -0.80 10.82 -3.76
C ALA A 80 -2.00 11.28 -2.88
N LEU A 81 -3.23 11.15 -3.41
CA LEU A 81 -4.44 11.43 -2.63
C LEU A 81 -4.66 10.41 -1.51
N LEU A 82 -4.36 9.13 -1.75
CA LEU A 82 -4.43 8.10 -0.71
C LEU A 82 -3.40 8.34 0.39
N VAL A 83 -2.15 8.68 0.04
CA VAL A 83 -1.07 8.97 1.00
C VAL A 83 -1.42 10.19 1.87
N THR A 84 -2.01 11.22 1.29
CA THR A 84 -2.41 12.42 2.04
C THR A 84 -3.65 12.17 2.92
N GLY A 85 -4.60 11.35 2.45
CA GLY A 85 -5.84 11.04 3.16
C GLY A 85 -5.76 9.91 4.19
N CYS A 86 -4.76 9.03 4.12
CA CYS A 86 -4.76 7.77 4.88
C CYS A 86 -4.78 7.99 6.40
N LYS A 87 -4.06 9.00 6.90
CA LYS A 87 -4.05 9.31 8.34
C LYS A 87 -5.43 9.73 8.84
N ALA A 88 -6.10 10.61 8.11
CA ALA A 88 -7.45 11.04 8.43
C ALA A 88 -8.43 9.86 8.35
N ALA A 89 -8.31 9.03 7.30
CA ALA A 89 -9.15 7.85 7.14
C ALA A 89 -9.03 6.87 8.31
N VAL A 90 -7.80 6.57 8.75
CA VAL A 90 -7.55 5.71 9.92
C VAL A 90 -8.16 6.30 11.18
N LEU A 91 -7.99 7.61 11.42
CA LEU A 91 -8.61 8.29 12.57
C LEU A 91 -10.13 8.30 12.51
N SER A 92 -10.72 8.27 11.31
CA SER A 92 -12.16 8.11 11.08
C SER A 92 -12.64 6.66 11.13
N GLY A 93 -11.76 5.70 11.42
CA GLY A 93 -12.11 4.29 11.63
C GLY A 93 -11.87 3.36 10.45
N ALA A 94 -11.23 3.82 9.37
CA ALA A 94 -10.84 2.96 8.27
C ALA A 94 -9.83 1.90 8.73
N ARG A 95 -10.08 0.64 8.35
CA ARG A 95 -9.28 -0.52 8.76
C ARG A 95 -8.62 -1.24 7.58
N SER A 96 -9.11 -1.01 6.37
CA SER A 96 -8.62 -1.65 5.16
C SER A 96 -8.76 -0.76 3.92
N VAL A 97 -8.11 -1.21 2.85
CA VAL A 97 -8.05 -0.55 1.54
C VAL A 97 -8.70 -1.46 0.48
N LYS A 98 -9.66 -0.94 -0.26
CA LYS A 98 -10.23 -1.57 -1.46
C LYS A 98 -9.52 -1.04 -2.70
N CYS A 99 -9.52 -1.85 -3.77
CA CYS A 99 -8.90 -1.48 -5.04
C CYS A 99 -9.96 -1.41 -6.15
N PRO A 100 -10.81 -0.37 -6.18
CA PRO A 100 -11.88 -0.25 -7.18
C PRO A 100 -11.33 -0.17 -8.61
N HIS A 101 -10.09 0.29 -8.78
CA HIS A 101 -9.39 0.34 -10.07
C HIS A 101 -8.87 -1.03 -10.56
N ALA A 102 -8.89 -2.06 -9.71
CA ALA A 102 -8.38 -3.39 -10.02
C ALA A 102 -9.49 -4.44 -9.86
N PRO A 103 -10.21 -4.80 -10.94
CA PRO A 103 -11.29 -5.80 -10.88
C PRO A 103 -10.84 -7.14 -10.28
N SER A 104 -9.57 -7.53 -10.51
CA SER A 104 -8.94 -8.73 -9.95
C SER A 104 -8.85 -8.73 -8.41
N ALA A 105 -8.93 -7.57 -7.78
CA ALA A 105 -8.88 -7.37 -6.34
C ALA A 105 -10.19 -6.84 -5.75
N SER A 106 -11.26 -6.77 -6.54
CA SER A 106 -12.54 -6.17 -6.13
C SER A 106 -13.21 -6.84 -4.92
N ALA A 107 -12.96 -8.14 -4.71
CA ALA A 107 -13.45 -8.90 -3.56
C ALA A 107 -12.50 -8.86 -2.34
N GLN A 108 -11.36 -8.16 -2.44
CA GLN A 108 -10.34 -8.13 -1.39
C GLN A 108 -10.34 -6.78 -0.67
N SER A 109 -10.18 -6.86 0.65
CA SER A 109 -9.87 -5.71 1.51
C SER A 109 -8.42 -5.88 1.98
N LEU A 110 -7.57 -4.93 1.64
CA LEU A 110 -6.13 -4.96 1.88
C LEU A 110 -5.77 -4.20 3.15
N PRO A 111 -4.64 -4.48 3.80
CA PRO A 111 -4.26 -3.78 5.02
C PRO A 111 -3.86 -2.32 4.75
N MET A 112 -4.06 -1.43 5.73
CA MET A 112 -3.81 0.01 5.57
C MET A 112 -2.33 0.36 5.30
N TRP A 113 -1.38 -0.48 5.72
CA TRP A 113 0.04 -0.26 5.52
C TRP A 113 0.49 -0.33 4.05
N ILE A 114 -0.36 -0.78 3.12
CA ILE A 114 -0.03 -0.80 1.68
C ILE A 114 0.02 0.59 1.04
N ILE A 115 -0.54 1.62 1.69
CA ILE A 115 -0.59 2.99 1.15
C ILE A 115 0.72 3.76 1.35
N PRO A 116 1.34 3.76 2.54
CA PRO A 116 2.67 4.37 2.72
C PRO A 116 3.81 3.54 2.10
N TYR A 117 3.52 2.32 1.64
CA TYR A 117 4.40 1.47 0.83
C TYR A 117 4.49 2.01 -0.61
#